data_AF-A0A4Y2MRU4-F1
#
_entry.id   AF-A0A4Y2MRU4-F1
#
_cell.length_a   1.000
_cell.length_b   1.000
_cell.length_c   1.000
_cell.angle_alpha   90.00
_cell.angle_beta   90.00
_cell.angle_gamma   90.00
#
_symmetry.space_group_name_H-M   'P 1'
#
loop_
_entity.id
_entity.type
_entity.pdbx_description
1 polymer ?
#
loop_
_entity_poly.entity_id
_entity_poly.type
_entity_poly.pdbx_seq_one_letter_code
_entity_poly.pdbx_strand_id
1 'polypeptide(L)'
;MAFSFYTSNAKEVLEFDWVIEKFSCMPRVIRGPLFHPFSDCHEKWLIELQFGYSKIEVFLVRLAIVLDQLSVKANLTFCNVHNELICSATKWRPVLISSGESRCDLKVIGIFRIGAFEDLPEDKLKVRAEFTVAGHKSHSSTDALPALPTPTM
;
A
#
# COMPACT_ATOMS: atom_id res chain seq x y z
N MET A 1 9.57 25.84 -18.40
CA MET A 1 8.98 24.52 -18.14
C MET A 1 7.77 24.72 -17.25
N ALA A 2 6.57 24.46 -17.77
CA ALA A 2 5.37 24.42 -16.95
C ALA A 2 5.28 23.00 -16.37
N PHE A 3 5.33 22.91 -15.05
CA PHE A 3 5.04 21.69 -14.33
C PHE A 3 3.55 21.73 -14.00
N SER A 4 2.78 20.81 -14.56
CA SER A 4 1.40 20.62 -14.10
C SER A 4 1.47 19.79 -12.83
N PHE A 5 1.30 20.46 -11.69
CA PHE A 5 1.35 19.82 -10.38
C PHE A 5 0.00 19.19 -10.06
N TYR A 6 -0.02 17.87 -9.92
CA TYR A 6 -1.08 17.19 -9.20
C TYR A 6 -0.51 16.73 -7.86
N THR A 7 -0.56 17.61 -6.85
CA THR A 7 -0.54 17.16 -5.46
C THR A 7 -1.91 16.59 -5.17
N SER A 8 -2.05 15.26 -5.17
CA SER A 8 -3.22 14.67 -4.53
C SER A 8 -3.09 15.01 -3.04
N ASN A 9 -3.94 15.92 -2.55
CA ASN A 9 -3.99 16.18 -1.11
C ASN A 9 -4.16 14.84 -0.39
N ALA A 10 -3.30 14.54 0.58
CA ALA A 10 -3.44 13.37 1.43
C ALA A 10 -4.76 13.48 2.19
N LYS A 11 -5.86 12.93 1.65
CA LYS A 11 -7.17 13.02 2.31
C LYS A 11 -8.03 11.79 2.28
N GLU A 12 -7.78 10.81 1.41
CA GLU A 12 -8.53 9.56 1.46
C GLU A 12 -7.72 8.54 2.26
N VAL A 13 -8.19 8.29 3.49
CA VAL A 13 -7.79 7.10 4.23
C VAL A 13 -8.46 5.92 3.53
N LEU A 14 -7.65 5.04 2.95
CA LEU A 14 -8.12 3.80 2.34
C LEU A 14 -8.20 2.75 3.42
N GLU A 15 -9.43 2.40 3.80
CA GLU A 15 -9.70 1.37 4.78
C GLU A 15 -10.11 0.08 4.07
N PHE A 16 -9.58 -1.04 4.55
CA PHE A 16 -9.97 -2.35 4.05
C PHE A 16 -9.99 -3.37 5.17
N ASP A 17 -11.05 -4.16 5.16
CA ASP A 17 -11.22 -5.34 5.98
C ASP A 17 -11.03 -6.56 5.08
N TRP A 18 -10.01 -7.37 5.38
CA TRP A 18 -9.71 -8.61 4.66
C TRP A 18 -9.77 -9.78 5.62
N VAL A 19 -10.54 -10.81 5.29
CA VAL A 19 -10.58 -12.07 6.03
C VAL A 19 -9.78 -13.12 5.27
N ILE A 20 -8.79 -13.69 5.94
CA ILE A 20 -7.99 -14.81 5.47
C ILE A 20 -8.61 -16.08 6.04
N GLU A 21 -9.16 -16.91 5.17
CA GLU A 21 -9.74 -18.19 5.56
C GLU A 21 -8.70 -19.32 5.55
N LYS A 22 -8.95 -20.37 6.33
CA LYS A 22 -8.09 -21.56 6.40
C LYS A 22 -6.64 -21.22 6.72
N PHE A 23 -6.45 -20.33 7.69
CA PHE A 23 -5.15 -19.74 8.01
C PHE A 23 -4.09 -20.80 8.34
N SER A 24 -4.47 -21.87 9.04
CA SER A 24 -3.63 -23.01 9.40
C SER A 24 -2.95 -23.69 8.20
N CYS A 25 -3.57 -23.64 7.02
CA CYS A 25 -3.11 -24.29 5.80
C CYS A 25 -2.44 -23.32 4.81
N MET A 26 -2.30 -22.04 5.16
CA MET A 26 -1.86 -21.00 4.23
C MET A 26 -0.34 -21.03 3.98
N PRO A 27 0.10 -20.62 2.78
CA PRO A 27 1.51 -20.44 2.49
C PRO A 27 2.12 -19.32 3.35
N ARG A 28 3.46 -19.36 3.51
CA ARG A 28 4.23 -18.32 4.23
C ARG A 28 4.02 -16.90 3.70
N VAL A 29 3.52 -16.76 2.47
CA VAL A 29 3.25 -15.47 1.83
C VAL A 29 1.81 -15.44 1.35
N ILE A 30 1.05 -14.44 1.79
CA ILE A 30 -0.35 -14.26 1.43
C ILE A 30 -0.52 -12.89 0.78
N ARG A 31 -1.21 -12.84 -0.36
CA ARG A 31 -1.54 -11.59 -1.05
C ARG A 31 -2.98 -11.21 -0.79
N GLY A 32 -3.17 -9.96 -0.39
CA GLY A 32 -4.46 -9.35 -0.12
C GLY A 32 -5.18 -8.88 -1.38
N PRO A 33 -6.31 -8.20 -1.21
CA PRO A 33 -7.10 -7.68 -2.31
C PRO A 33 -6.33 -6.61 -3.10
N LEU A 34 -6.66 -6.52 -4.38
CA LEU A 34 -6.19 -5.43 -5.25
C LEU A 34 -6.99 -4.16 -4.95
N PHE A 35 -6.30 -3.03 -4.83
CA PHE A 35 -6.92 -1.73 -4.62
C PHE A 35 -6.28 -0.64 -5.48
N HIS A 36 -7.01 0.44 -5.69
CA HIS A 36 -6.55 1.61 -6.43
C HIS A 36 -6.36 2.75 -5.43
N PRO A 37 -5.12 3.23 -5.22
CA PRO A 37 -4.86 4.25 -4.22
C PRO A 37 -5.39 5.64 -4.58
N PHE A 38 -5.75 5.86 -5.85
CA PHE A 38 -6.35 7.09 -6.34
C PHE A 38 -7.47 6.75 -7.32
N SER A 39 -8.61 7.44 -7.20
CA SER A 39 -9.77 7.25 -8.09
C SER A 39 -9.46 7.51 -9.57
N ASP A 40 -8.57 8.48 -9.81
CA ASP A 40 -8.32 9.04 -11.15
C ASP A 40 -7.02 8.51 -11.78
N CYS A 41 -6.43 7.46 -11.18
CA CYS A 41 -5.17 6.88 -11.63
C CYS A 41 -5.31 5.38 -11.93
N HIS A 42 -4.65 4.90 -12.98
CA HIS A 42 -4.55 3.47 -13.31
C HIS A 42 -3.59 2.69 -12.39
N GLU A 43 -3.12 3.30 -11.31
CA GLU A 43 -2.25 2.68 -10.33
C GLU A 43 -3.00 1.54 -9.60
N LYS A 44 -2.38 0.36 -9.55
CA LYS A 44 -2.97 -0.86 -8.96
C LYS A 44 -2.05 -1.46 -7.93
N TRP A 45 -2.48 -1.57 -6.69
CA TRP A 45 -1.67 -2.07 -5.59
C TRP A 45 -2.28 -3.33 -4.95
N LEU A 46 -1.45 -4.12 -4.29
CA LEU A 46 -1.89 -5.17 -3.36
C LEU A 46 -0.98 -5.20 -2.14
N ILE A 47 -1.45 -5.84 -1.08
CA ILE A 47 -0.69 -6.05 0.15
C ILE A 47 -0.16 -7.47 0.12
N GLU A 48 1.11 -7.64 0.48
CA GLU A 48 1.72 -8.94 0.65
C GLU A 48 2.13 -9.10 2.11
N LEU A 49 1.56 -10.10 2.78
CA LEU A 49 1.91 -10.49 4.14
C LEU A 49 2.87 -11.67 4.09
N GLN A 50 4.00 -11.55 4.76
CA GLN A 50 4.98 -12.61 4.89
C GLN A 50 5.07 -13.04 6.35
N PHE A 51 4.66 -14.28 6.62
CA PHE A 51 4.62 -14.87 7.94
C PHE A 51 5.95 -15.56 8.24
N GLY A 52 6.66 -15.02 9.23
CA GLY A 52 7.78 -15.66 9.88
C GLY A 52 7.34 -16.45 11.12
N TYR A 53 8.31 -16.96 11.87
CA TYR A 53 8.07 -17.77 13.07
C TYR A 53 7.32 -17.00 14.18
N SER A 54 7.60 -15.72 14.37
CA SER A 54 7.01 -14.87 15.42
C SER A 54 6.74 -13.44 14.97
N LYS A 55 6.81 -13.20 13.66
CA LYS A 55 6.61 -11.87 13.07
C LYS A 55 5.89 -11.96 11.73
N ILE A 56 5.11 -10.93 11.43
CA ILE A 56 4.50 -10.70 10.12
C ILE A 56 5.18 -9.48 9.53
N GLU A 57 5.75 -9.65 8.34
CA GLU A 57 6.27 -8.55 7.54
C GLU A 57 5.23 -8.15 6.49
N VAL A 58 4.98 -6.85 6.36
CA VAL A 58 3.97 -6.32 5.45
C VAL A 58 4.67 -5.55 4.32
N PHE A 59 4.38 -5.97 3.10
CA PHE A 59 4.85 -5.33 1.88
C PHE A 59 3.67 -4.75 1.11
N LEU A 60 3.97 -3.67 0.39
CA LEU A 60 3.07 -3.10 -0.60
C LEU A 60 3.63 -3.39 -1.98
N VAL A 61 2.82 -3.99 -2.85
CA VAL A 61 3.22 -4.38 -4.20
C VAL A 61 2.43 -3.53 -5.20
N ARG A 62 3.15 -2.81 -6.06
CA ARG A 62 2.63 -2.00 -7.16
C ARG A 62 2.63 -2.86 -8.42
N LEU A 63 1.45 -3.05 -9.00
CA LEU A 63 1.24 -3.81 -10.23
C LEU A 63 1.19 -2.90 -11.47
N ALA A 64 0.82 -1.64 -11.30
CA ALA A 64 0.88 -0.62 -12.34
C ALA A 64 1.50 0.65 -11.74
N ILE A 65 2.58 1.14 -12.37
CA ILE A 65 3.42 2.25 -11.90
C ILE A 65 3.14 3.45 -12.80
N VAL A 66 2.44 4.45 -12.26
CA VAL A 66 2.09 5.71 -12.92
C VAL A 66 2.71 6.90 -12.18
N LEU A 67 2.89 6.78 -10.86
CA LEU A 67 3.54 7.80 -10.02
C LEU A 67 5.05 7.60 -9.90
N ASP A 68 5.78 8.71 -9.94
CA ASP A 68 7.26 8.72 -9.86
C ASP A 68 7.75 8.77 -8.42
N GLN A 69 7.01 9.45 -7.54
CA GLN A 69 7.30 9.54 -6.12
C GLN A 69 6.01 9.39 -5.33
N LEU A 70 6.09 8.71 -4.20
CA LEU A 70 4.94 8.53 -3.33
C LEU A 70 5.37 8.32 -1.88
N SER A 71 4.49 8.73 -0.97
CA SER A 71 4.61 8.55 0.47
C SER A 71 3.40 7.78 0.97
N VAL A 72 3.67 6.67 1.68
CA VAL A 72 2.61 5.86 2.29
C VAL A 72 2.75 5.92 3.81
N LYS A 73 1.61 6.10 4.47
CA LYS A 73 1.41 5.79 5.88
C LYS A 73 0.50 4.58 5.97
N ALA A 74 0.88 3.60 6.78
CA ALA A 74 0.17 2.34 6.91
C ALA A 74 -0.11 2.01 8.39
N ASN A 75 -1.33 1.59 8.68
CA ASN A 75 -1.72 1.03 9.96
C ASN A 75 -2.35 -0.34 9.70
N LEU A 76 -1.79 -1.40 10.28
CA LEU A 76 -2.30 -2.75 10.14
C LEU A 76 -2.65 -3.36 11.49
N THR A 77 -3.84 -3.91 11.58
CA THR A 77 -4.37 -4.58 12.77
C THR A 77 -4.80 -5.99 12.41
N PHE A 78 -4.28 -6.97 13.13
CA PHE A 78 -4.59 -8.38 12.96
C PHE A 78 -5.48 -8.81 14.11
N CYS A 79 -6.69 -9.24 13.79
CA CYS A 79 -7.73 -9.65 14.72
C CYS A 79 -8.21 -11.06 14.39
N ASN A 80 -8.81 -11.75 15.36
CA ASN A 80 -9.64 -12.90 15.05
C ASN A 80 -11.03 -12.48 14.55
N VAL A 81 -11.91 -13.44 14.22
CA VAL A 81 -13.28 -13.18 13.74
C VAL A 81 -14.18 -12.49 14.77
N HIS A 82 -13.86 -12.60 16.06
CA HIS A 82 -14.55 -11.88 17.13
C HIS A 82 -14.03 -10.46 17.34
N ASN A 83 -13.13 -9.97 16.47
CA ASN A 83 -12.43 -8.70 16.57
C ASN A 83 -11.48 -8.58 17.77
N GLU A 84 -11.07 -9.68 18.39
CA GLU A 84 -10.03 -9.67 19.43
C GLU A 84 -8.67 -9.44 18.78
N LEU A 85 -7.89 -8.52 19.35
CA LEU A 85 -6.59 -8.13 18.82
C LEU A 85 -5.55 -9.25 19.04
N ILE A 86 -4.94 -9.73 17.96
CA ILE A 86 -3.83 -10.68 18.00
C ILE A 86 -2.50 -9.92 18.00
N CYS A 87 -2.34 -9.02 17.03
CA CYS A 87 -1.23 -8.09 16.99
C CYS A 87 -1.61 -6.85 16.18
N SER A 88 -0.97 -5.72 16.48
CA SER A 88 -1.02 -4.54 15.64
C SER A 88 0.38 -4.17 15.20
N ALA A 89 0.46 -3.60 14.02
CA ALA A 89 1.68 -3.18 13.40
C ALA A 89 1.41 -1.79 12.83
N THR A 90 1.80 -0.77 13.59
CA THR A 90 1.56 0.62 13.20
C THR A 90 2.91 1.27 12.94
N LYS A 91 3.13 1.74 11.70
CA LYS A 91 4.30 2.56 11.40
C LYS A 91 3.89 3.95 10.96
N TRP A 92 4.16 4.91 11.85
CA TRP A 92 4.09 6.34 11.57
C TRP A 92 5.44 6.83 11.03
N ARG A 93 5.84 6.42 9.82
CA ARG A 93 6.89 7.13 9.07
C ARG A 93 6.54 7.09 7.59
N PRO A 94 6.71 8.21 6.85
CA PRO A 94 6.52 8.21 5.41
C PRO A 94 7.45 7.17 4.79
N VAL A 95 6.88 6.17 4.15
CA VAL A 95 7.63 5.24 3.32
C VAL A 95 7.71 5.88 1.93
N LEU A 96 8.90 6.39 1.61
CA LEU A 96 9.20 6.95 0.29
C LEU A 96 9.47 5.79 -0.66
N ILE A 97 8.66 5.67 -1.71
CA ILE A 97 8.91 4.71 -2.80
C ILE A 97 9.46 5.50 -3.99
N SER A 98 10.58 5.02 -4.52
CA SER A 98 11.25 5.61 -5.67
C SER A 98 10.67 5.07 -6.98
N SER A 99 10.86 5.83 -8.08
CA SER A 99 10.39 5.39 -9.40
C SER A 99 11.06 4.08 -9.80
N GLY A 100 10.27 3.08 -10.18
CA GLY A 100 10.76 1.77 -10.63
C GLY A 100 10.69 0.66 -9.57
N GLU A 101 10.45 0.97 -8.30
CA GLU A 101 10.22 -0.06 -7.29
C GLU A 101 8.79 -0.60 -7.39
N SER A 102 8.67 -1.89 -7.72
CA SER A 102 7.39 -2.61 -7.80
C SER A 102 6.96 -3.23 -6.48
N ARG A 103 7.89 -3.44 -5.54
CA ARG A 103 7.61 -3.96 -4.20
C ARG A 103 8.32 -3.09 -3.18
N CYS A 104 7.57 -2.59 -2.21
CA CYS A 104 8.09 -1.79 -1.12
C CYS A 104 7.85 -2.46 0.22
N ASP A 105 8.89 -2.51 1.04
CA ASP A 105 8.78 -2.86 2.45
C ASP A 105 8.19 -1.68 3.22
N LEU A 106 6.97 -1.85 3.73
CA LEU A 106 6.34 -0.84 4.59
C LEU A 106 7.04 -0.73 5.95
N LYS A 107 7.94 -1.67 6.28
CA LYS A 107 8.64 -1.84 7.56
C LYS A 107 7.67 -1.91 8.72
N VAL A 108 6.44 -2.34 8.43
CA VAL A 108 5.39 -2.61 9.40
C VAL A 108 5.57 -4.06 9.79
N ILE A 109 6.04 -4.28 11.03
CA ILE A 109 6.30 -5.62 11.56
C ILE A 109 5.33 -5.86 12.71
N GLY A 110 4.39 -6.78 12.51
CA GLY A 110 3.53 -7.28 13.58
C GLY A 110 4.27 -8.37 14.33
N ILE A 111 4.40 -8.24 15.64
CA ILE A 111 4.99 -9.30 16.49
C ILE A 111 3.85 -10.00 17.21
N PHE A 112 3.85 -11.33 17.16
CA PHE A 112 2.84 -12.16 17.81
C PHE A 112 3.50 -13.25 18.65
N ARG A 113 2.74 -13.81 19.60
CA ARG A 113 3.22 -14.94 20.40
C ARG A 113 3.22 -16.20 19.55
N ILE A 114 4.23 -17.05 19.71
CA ILE A 114 4.24 -18.40 19.13
C ILE A 114 2.95 -19.10 19.60
N GLY A 115 2.21 -19.70 18.66
CA GLY A 115 0.90 -20.31 18.92
C GLY A 115 -0.31 -19.36 18.79
N ALA A 116 -0.12 -18.04 18.65
CA ALA A 116 -1.24 -17.09 18.52
C ALA A 116 -2.15 -17.34 17.30
N PHE A 117 -1.68 -18.13 16.33
CA PHE A 117 -2.44 -18.54 15.16
C PHE A 117 -2.91 -19.99 15.17
N GLU A 118 -2.48 -20.79 16.16
CA GLU A 118 -2.88 -22.20 16.26
C GLU A 118 -4.33 -22.33 16.74
N ASP A 119 -4.81 -21.38 17.55
CA ASP A 119 -6.16 -21.36 18.12
C ASP A 119 -7.06 -20.26 17.51
N LEU A 120 -6.89 -19.97 16.21
CA LEU A 120 -7.77 -19.01 15.55
C LEU A 120 -9.21 -19.55 15.50
N PRO A 121 -10.20 -18.84 16.06
CA PRO A 121 -11.60 -19.25 15.94
C PRO A 121 -11.99 -19.30 14.46
N GLU A 122 -12.64 -20.41 14.08
CA GLU A 122 -13.02 -20.72 12.70
C GLU A 122 -11.86 -20.79 11.70
N ASP A 123 -10.61 -20.91 12.16
CA ASP A 123 -9.40 -20.90 11.32
C ASP A 123 -9.33 -19.68 10.38
N LYS A 124 -9.75 -18.51 10.89
CA LYS A 124 -9.84 -17.26 10.15
C LYS A 124 -9.06 -16.15 10.82
N LEU A 125 -8.24 -15.44 10.04
CA LEU A 125 -7.53 -14.24 10.46
C LEU A 125 -8.14 -13.01 9.77
N LYS A 126 -8.56 -12.03 10.56
CA LYS A 126 -9.03 -10.75 10.04
C LYS A 126 -7.88 -9.74 10.04
N VAL A 127 -7.63 -9.14 8.88
CA VAL A 127 -6.66 -8.08 8.67
C VAL A 127 -7.44 -6.81 8.39
N ARG A 128 -7.35 -5.84 9.30
CA ARG A 128 -7.82 -4.48 9.07
C ARG A 128 -6.64 -3.63 8.74
N ALA A 129 -6.73 -2.83 7.70
CA ALA A 129 -5.69 -1.84 7.52
C ALA A 129 -6.14 -0.56 6.84
N GLU A 130 -5.36 0.46 7.14
CA GLU A 130 -5.63 1.84 6.79
C GLU A 130 -4.38 2.38 6.11
N PHE A 131 -4.54 2.87 4.89
CA PHE A 131 -3.47 3.56 4.17
C PHE A 131 -3.82 5.02 3.99
N THR A 132 -2.84 5.89 4.21
CA THR A 132 -2.87 7.26 3.70
C THR A 132 -1.78 7.37 2.66
N VAL A 133 -2.16 7.67 1.42
CA VAL A 133 -1.26 7.73 0.29
C VAL A 133 -1.17 9.16 -0.22
N ALA A 134 0.05 9.64 -0.43
CA ALA A 134 0.33 10.87 -1.15
C ALA A 134 1.25 10.54 -2.33
N GLY A 135 0.97 11.10 -3.50
CA GLY A 135 1.65 10.75 -4.74
C GLY A 135 2.00 11.98 -5.57
N HIS A 136 3.07 11.85 -6.37
CA HIS A 136 3.47 12.83 -7.37
C HIS A 136 3.77 12.12 -8.70
N LYS A 137 3.22 12.67 -9.77
CA LYS A 137 3.55 12.33 -11.16
C LYS A 137 4.25 13.52 -11.79
N SER A 138 5.51 13.36 -12.17
CA SER A 138 6.18 14.32 -13.03
C SER A 138 5.67 14.13 -14.45
N HIS A 139 5.02 15.15 -14.99
CA HIS A 139 4.87 15.22 -16.45
C HIS A 139 6.22 15.70 -17.00
N SER A 140 6.90 14.86 -17.78
CA SER A 140 7.90 15.38 -18.72
C SER A 140 7.13 16.14 -19.80
N SER A 141 7.06 17.47 -19.70
CA SER A 141 6.61 18.30 -20.81
C SER A 141 7.67 18.23 -21.91
N THR A 142 7.50 17.27 -22.81
CA THR A 142 7.96 17.39 -24.21
C THR A 142 6.87 18.07 -25.05
N ASP A 143 6.02 18.88 -24.44
CA ASP A 143 5.23 19.85 -25.19
C ASP A 143 6.20 20.91 -25.70
N ALA A 144 6.46 20.83 -27.00
CA ALA A 144 7.07 21.91 -27.75
C ALA A 144 6.39 23.22 -27.34
N LEU A 145 7.19 24.20 -26.90
CA LEU A 145 6.73 25.57 -26.76
C LEU A 145 5.99 25.94 -28.06
N PRO A 146 4.76 26.50 -28.01
CA PRO A 146 4.13 27.01 -29.21
C PRO A 146 5.12 27.98 -29.86
N ALA A 147 5.50 27.71 -31.11
CA ALA A 147 6.43 28.56 -31.83
C ALA A 147 5.90 29.99 -31.81
N LEU A 148 6.77 30.94 -31.42
CA LEU A 148 6.45 32.36 -31.51
C LEU A 148 5.98 32.64 -32.95
N PRO A 149 4.87 33.38 -33.17
CA PRO A 149 4.49 33.74 -34.52
C PRO A 149 5.65 34.51 -35.17
N THR A 150 6.06 34.03 -36.33
CA THR A 150 7.10 34.68 -37.15
C THR A 150 6.64 36.11 -37.43
N PRO A 151 7.46 37.14 -37.18
CA PRO A 151 7.10 38.49 -37.58
C PRO A 151 6.93 38.52 -39.10
N THR A 152 5.72 38.87 -39.55
CA THR A 152 5.44 39.15 -40.95
C THR A 152 6.22 40.39 -41.36
N MET A 153 7.13 40.25 -42.32
CA MET A 153 7.69 41.37 -43.09
C MET A 153 6.66 41.91 -44.08
#